data_AF-A0A8T2VN08-F1
#
_entry.id   AF-A0A8T2VN08-F1
#
_cell.length_a   1.000
_cell.length_b   1.000
_cell.length_c   1.000
_cell.angle_alpha   90.00
_cell.angle_beta   90.00
_cell.angle_gamma   90.00
#
_symmetry.space_group_name_H-M   'P 1'
#
loop_
_entity.id
_entity.type
_entity.pdbx_description
1 polymer ?
#
loop_
_entity_poly.entity_id
_entity_poly.type
_entity_poly.pdbx_seq_one_letter_code
_entity_poly.pdbx_strand_id
1 'polypeptide(L)'
;MQTCAQQLMAATCSVQPCARKSVVARASISFTTRTERTIAPAAKPFGTASLPRRNAMHVAQAAQTDGGVGKLISKVEIPAFIPRQDLMDQLLRWAVIEIQENGMGNVGCPCKVTPYKKDGTFWGFTVSFLKDGASATDIRVAFDDEVTQKHEWIGRGADGFPTLEGNAENVDGKNFEVRKVDDVPATDAVRSSVRDFCQMLVAAINKYYAFGSCFVDDAT
;
A
#
# COMPACT_ATOMS: atom_id res chain seq x y z
N MET A 1 -9.22 28.58 59.79
CA MET A 1 -8.81 29.82 59.11
C MET A 1 -7.96 29.38 57.92
N GLN A 2 -8.22 29.66 56.65
CA GLN A 2 -9.15 30.55 55.97
C GLN A 2 -9.30 29.98 54.55
N THR A 3 -10.53 29.83 54.10
CA THR A 3 -10.94 29.51 52.72
C THR A 3 -10.61 30.68 51.79
N CYS A 4 -10.15 30.41 50.56
CA CYS A 4 -10.23 31.39 49.48
C CYS A 4 -10.80 30.72 48.23
N ALA A 5 -12.01 31.15 47.89
CA ALA A 5 -12.76 30.83 46.70
C ALA A 5 -12.64 31.99 45.70
N GLN A 6 -12.61 31.69 44.41
CA GLN A 6 -13.04 32.51 43.26
C GLN A 6 -12.69 31.71 41.99
N GLN A 7 -13.59 31.15 41.17
CA GLN A 7 -14.88 31.52 40.58
C GLN A 7 -14.76 32.13 39.17
N LEU A 8 -15.32 31.35 38.22
CA LEU A 8 -15.88 31.65 36.89
C LEU A 8 -15.01 32.27 35.76
N MET A 9 -15.04 31.63 34.59
CA MET A 9 -15.87 32.07 33.44
C MET A 9 -15.95 30.93 32.40
N ALA A 10 -17.17 30.52 32.09
CA ALA A 10 -17.50 29.59 31.02
C ALA A 10 -17.67 30.37 29.71
N ALA A 11 -17.08 29.89 28.61
CA ALA A 11 -17.34 30.38 27.27
C ALA A 11 -17.94 29.25 26.42
N THR A 12 -19.26 29.20 26.39
CA THR A 12 -20.05 28.40 25.44
C THR A 12 -20.13 29.16 24.13
N CYS A 13 -19.44 28.66 23.09
CA CYS A 13 -19.62 29.13 21.71
C CYS A 13 -20.55 28.16 20.98
N SER A 14 -21.79 28.59 20.78
CA SER A 14 -22.82 27.94 19.97
C SER A 14 -22.73 28.49 18.55
N VAL A 15 -22.37 27.66 17.56
CA VAL A 15 -22.47 28.00 16.15
C VAL A 15 -23.40 27.01 15.46
N GLN A 16 -24.44 27.57 14.84
CA GLN A 16 -25.55 26.87 14.19
C GLN A 16 -25.12 26.01 12.98
N PRO A 17 -25.84 24.91 12.70
CA PRO A 17 -25.73 24.20 11.43
C PRO A 17 -26.55 24.86 10.32
N CYS A 18 -25.90 25.26 9.23
CA CYS A 18 -26.56 25.64 7.98
C CYS A 18 -27.12 24.40 7.27
N ALA A 19 -28.44 24.32 7.17
CA ALA A 19 -29.16 23.34 6.38
C ALA A 19 -28.91 23.56 4.87
N ARG A 20 -28.23 22.61 4.21
CA ARG A 20 -28.16 22.53 2.74
C ARG A 20 -29.22 21.57 2.22
N LYS A 21 -30.17 22.12 1.46
CA LYS A 21 -31.22 21.40 0.75
C LYS A 21 -30.60 20.59 -0.39
N SER A 22 -30.72 19.26 -0.35
CA SER A 22 -30.42 18.39 -1.50
C SER A 22 -31.67 18.24 -2.36
N VAL A 23 -31.61 18.76 -3.59
CA VAL A 23 -32.62 18.58 -4.62
C VAL A 23 -32.49 17.17 -5.18
N VAL A 24 -33.53 16.35 -5.00
CA VAL A 24 -33.66 15.03 -5.62
C VAL A 24 -34.22 15.24 -7.03
N ALA A 25 -33.37 15.09 -8.05
CA ALA A 25 -33.81 14.99 -9.44
C ALA A 25 -33.98 13.52 -9.80
N ARG A 26 -35.24 13.09 -9.92
CA ARG A 26 -35.65 11.86 -10.60
C ARG A 26 -35.52 12.07 -12.11
N ALA A 27 -34.88 11.15 -12.80
CA ALA A 27 -35.12 10.92 -14.22
C ALA A 27 -35.18 9.42 -14.48
N SER A 28 -36.40 8.97 -14.76
CA SER A 28 -36.76 7.64 -15.24
C SER A 28 -36.90 7.70 -16.76
N ILE A 29 -36.24 6.82 -17.50
CA ILE A 29 -36.60 6.51 -18.90
C ILE A 29 -36.45 5.01 -19.14
N SER A 30 -37.43 4.51 -19.88
CA SER A 30 -37.87 3.14 -20.05
C SER A 30 -37.18 2.38 -21.18
N PHE A 31 -37.08 1.07 -20.97
CA PHE A 31 -37.22 -0.07 -21.88
C PHE A 31 -37.42 0.16 -23.39
N THR A 32 -36.67 -0.56 -24.22
CA THR A 32 -37.18 -1.10 -25.50
C THR A 32 -36.53 -2.44 -25.83
N THR A 33 -37.39 -3.40 -26.13
CA THR A 33 -37.13 -4.75 -26.62
C THR A 33 -36.91 -4.75 -28.14
N ARG A 34 -36.03 -5.63 -28.64
CA ARG A 34 -36.16 -6.17 -30.01
C ARG A 34 -35.51 -7.56 -30.16
N THR A 35 -36.40 -8.56 -30.27
CA THR A 35 -36.33 -9.87 -30.94
C THR A 35 -35.93 -9.69 -32.44
N GLU A 36 -35.36 -10.60 -33.24
CA GLU A 36 -35.35 -12.06 -33.30
C GLU A 36 -34.38 -12.53 -34.44
N ARG A 37 -33.74 -13.70 -34.26
CA ARG A 37 -33.40 -14.81 -35.20
C ARG A 37 -32.80 -14.58 -36.61
N THR A 38 -31.80 -15.39 -36.96
CA THR A 38 -31.90 -16.49 -37.98
C THR A 38 -30.64 -17.40 -37.93
N ILE A 39 -30.85 -18.69 -38.25
CA ILE A 39 -30.04 -19.89 -37.98
C ILE A 39 -29.35 -20.45 -39.26
N ALA A 40 -28.15 -21.05 -39.08
CA ALA A 40 -27.49 -22.19 -39.77
C ALA A 40 -26.72 -22.05 -41.12
N PRO A 41 -25.84 -23.03 -41.53
CA PRO A 41 -25.14 -24.09 -40.76
C PRO A 41 -23.63 -24.33 -41.07
N ALA A 42 -22.98 -25.04 -40.13
CA ALA A 42 -21.93 -26.08 -40.23
C ALA A 42 -20.71 -26.00 -41.17
N ALA A 43 -19.51 -25.98 -40.55
CA ALA A 43 -18.32 -26.71 -41.02
C ALA A 43 -17.62 -27.40 -39.83
N LYS A 44 -17.17 -28.64 -40.05
CA LYS A 44 -16.61 -29.61 -39.09
C LYS A 44 -15.06 -29.48 -38.96
N PRO A 45 -14.44 -30.16 -37.96
CA PRO A 45 -13.39 -29.60 -37.12
C PRO A 45 -11.98 -29.86 -37.64
N PHE A 46 -11.08 -28.90 -37.43
CA PHE A 46 -9.64 -29.11 -37.62
C PHE A 46 -8.95 -29.16 -36.25
N GLY A 47 -8.37 -30.34 -35.97
CA GLY A 47 -7.35 -30.66 -34.98
C GLY A 47 -7.14 -29.75 -33.78
N THR A 48 -7.67 -30.16 -32.62
CA THR A 48 -7.17 -29.74 -31.32
C THR A 48 -5.85 -30.45 -31.02
N ALA A 49 -4.72 -29.82 -31.34
CA ALA A 49 -3.47 -30.09 -30.64
C ALA A 49 -3.49 -29.25 -29.35
N SER A 50 -3.99 -29.82 -28.25
CA SER A 50 -3.85 -29.21 -26.94
C SER A 50 -2.40 -29.33 -26.50
N LEU A 51 -1.62 -28.27 -26.75
CA LEU A 51 -0.35 -28.11 -26.04
C LEU A 51 -0.68 -27.99 -24.55
N PRO A 52 -0.03 -28.76 -23.66
CA PRO A 52 -0.18 -28.56 -22.23
C PRO A 52 0.34 -27.15 -21.93
N ARG A 53 -0.58 -26.22 -21.69
CA ARG A 53 -0.29 -24.90 -21.18
C ARG A 53 0.29 -25.14 -19.78
N ARG A 54 1.62 -25.24 -19.70
CA ARG A 54 2.36 -25.22 -18.44
C ARG A 54 2.05 -23.88 -17.80
N ASN A 55 1.02 -23.86 -16.96
CA ASN A 55 0.92 -22.89 -15.89
C ASN A 55 2.10 -23.18 -14.96
N ALA A 56 3.29 -22.71 -15.35
CA ALA A 56 4.37 -22.49 -14.43
C ALA A 56 3.89 -21.36 -13.52
N MET A 57 3.08 -21.71 -12.53
CA MET A 57 3.07 -20.96 -11.29
C MET A 57 4.52 -21.01 -10.82
N HIS A 58 5.25 -19.93 -11.04
CA HIS A 58 6.42 -19.62 -10.24
C HIS A 58 5.89 -19.45 -8.81
N VAL A 59 5.80 -20.57 -8.10
CA VAL A 59 5.77 -20.58 -6.65
C VAL A 59 7.14 -20.02 -6.29
N ALA A 60 7.17 -18.73 -5.95
CA ALA A 60 8.33 -18.14 -5.31
C ALA A 60 8.64 -19.02 -4.10
N GLN A 61 9.72 -19.80 -4.21
CA GLN A 61 10.29 -20.54 -3.11
C GLN A 61 10.48 -19.52 -1.99
N ALA A 62 9.87 -19.78 -0.83
CA ALA A 62 10.01 -18.93 0.34
C ALA A 62 11.50 -18.92 0.71
N ALA A 63 12.23 -17.92 0.24
CA ALA A 63 13.55 -17.61 0.71
C ALA A 63 13.39 -17.25 2.19
N GLN A 64 13.79 -18.18 3.06
CA GLN A 64 14.15 -17.82 4.43
C GLN A 64 15.37 -16.92 4.29
N THR A 65 15.15 -15.60 4.38
CA THR A 65 16.22 -14.62 4.35
C THR A 65 16.73 -14.38 5.76
N ASP A 66 18.06 -14.37 5.85
CA ASP A 66 18.88 -14.02 6.99
C ASP A 66 18.29 -12.90 7.87
N GLY A 67 18.26 -13.15 9.17
CA GLY A 67 18.27 -12.12 10.22
C GLY A 67 16.97 -11.39 10.56
N GLY A 68 15.88 -11.49 9.79
CA GLY A 68 14.67 -10.71 10.07
C GLY A 68 13.51 -11.53 10.69
N VAL A 69 12.82 -10.92 11.65
CA VAL A 69 11.62 -11.49 12.31
C VAL A 69 10.48 -11.60 11.29
N GLY A 70 10.20 -12.82 10.82
CA GLY A 70 9.01 -13.14 10.02
C GLY A 70 9.26 -13.58 8.57
N LYS A 71 8.19 -13.99 7.89
CA LYS A 71 8.20 -14.48 6.51
C LYS A 71 8.22 -13.32 5.51
N LEU A 72 9.24 -13.28 4.64
CA LEU A 72 9.33 -12.29 3.56
C LEU A 72 8.22 -12.52 2.51
N ILE A 73 7.47 -11.47 2.21
CA ILE A 73 6.43 -11.46 1.17
C ILE A 73 6.99 -10.83 -0.11
N SER A 74 7.59 -9.66 0.02
CA SER A 74 8.15 -8.90 -1.11
C SER A 74 9.35 -8.08 -0.66
N LYS A 75 10.33 -7.92 -1.56
CA LYS A 75 11.52 -7.09 -1.40
C LYS A 75 11.75 -6.36 -2.72
N VAL A 76 11.83 -5.04 -2.68
CA VAL A 76 12.01 -4.20 -3.87
C VAL A 76 13.07 -3.14 -3.59
N GLU A 77 13.99 -2.92 -4.52
CA GLU A 77 15.01 -1.88 -4.39
C GLU A 77 14.41 -0.49 -4.64
N ILE A 78 14.75 0.47 -3.78
CA ILE A 78 14.28 1.86 -3.89
C ILE A 78 15.45 2.73 -4.38
N PRO A 79 15.30 3.53 -5.44
CA PRO A 79 16.38 4.36 -5.95
C PRO A 79 16.95 5.31 -4.89
N ALA A 80 18.28 5.46 -4.83
CA ALA A 80 18.97 6.18 -3.76
C ALA A 80 18.62 7.68 -3.64
N PHE A 81 18.08 8.28 -4.70
CA PHE A 81 17.67 9.69 -4.70
C PHE A 81 16.33 9.93 -3.99
N ILE A 82 15.53 8.88 -3.75
CA ILE A 82 14.23 9.00 -3.08
C ILE A 82 14.43 9.23 -1.58
N PRO A 83 13.90 10.32 -1.00
CA PRO A 83 14.04 10.59 0.43
C PRO A 83 13.27 9.55 1.26
N ARG A 84 14.01 8.70 1.98
CA ARG A 84 13.46 7.54 2.70
C ARG A 84 12.43 7.90 3.77
N GLN A 85 12.74 8.90 4.59
CA GLN A 85 11.88 9.34 5.69
C GLN A 85 10.57 9.94 5.17
N ASP A 86 10.64 10.82 4.16
CA ASP A 86 9.44 11.41 3.56
C ASP A 86 8.54 10.35 2.90
N LEU A 87 9.11 9.42 2.13
CA LEU A 87 8.36 8.30 1.56
C LEU A 87 7.62 7.51 2.66
N MET A 88 8.30 7.17 3.76
CA MET A 88 7.69 6.38 4.82
C MET A 88 6.62 7.16 5.60
N ASP A 89 6.82 8.46 5.83
CA ASP A 89 5.83 9.33 6.48
C ASP A 89 4.56 9.46 5.63
N GLN A 90 4.72 9.63 4.32
CA GLN A 90 3.60 9.69 3.37
C GLN A 90 2.84 8.37 3.33
N LEU A 91 3.56 7.24 3.28
CA LEU A 91 2.95 5.91 3.28
C LEU A 91 2.24 5.57 4.59
N LEU A 92 2.80 5.97 5.75
CA LEU A 92 2.11 5.79 7.03
C LEU A 92 0.79 6.56 7.06
N ARG A 93 0.83 7.84 6.65
CA ARG A 93 -0.36 8.69 6.62
C ARG A 93 -1.41 8.12 5.66
N TRP A 94 -0.96 7.64 4.51
CA TRP A 94 -1.81 6.94 3.54
C TRP A 94 -2.42 5.67 4.13
N ALA A 95 -1.63 4.85 4.82
CA ALA A 95 -2.11 3.61 5.43
C ALA A 95 -3.14 3.87 6.54
N VAL A 96 -2.97 4.94 7.33
CA VAL A 96 -3.98 5.32 8.34
C VAL A 96 -5.32 5.66 7.67
N ILE A 97 -5.31 6.45 6.59
CA ILE A 97 -6.54 6.87 5.91
C ILE A 97 -7.16 5.71 5.11
N GLU A 98 -6.41 5.08 4.21
CA GLU A 98 -6.97 4.08 3.30
C GLU A 98 -7.17 2.72 3.95
N ILE A 99 -6.31 2.32 4.88
CA ILE A 99 -6.30 0.96 5.43
C ILE A 99 -6.89 0.91 6.83
N GLN A 100 -6.53 1.83 7.74
CA GLN A 100 -7.10 1.81 9.09
C GLN A 100 -8.53 2.36 9.10
N GLU A 101 -8.79 3.52 8.49
CA GLU A 101 -10.13 4.12 8.48
C GLU A 101 -11.07 3.42 7.49
N ASN A 102 -10.59 3.07 6.29
CA ASN A 102 -11.41 2.46 5.23
C ASN A 102 -11.09 0.98 4.92
N GLY A 103 -10.43 0.26 5.83
CA GLY A 103 -9.97 -1.12 5.60
C GLY A 103 -11.09 -2.11 5.24
N MET A 104 -12.28 -1.95 5.80
CA MET A 104 -13.41 -2.83 5.48
C MET A 104 -13.84 -2.69 4.00
N GLY A 105 -13.84 -1.48 3.46
CA GLY A 105 -14.20 -1.23 2.06
C GLY A 105 -13.08 -1.60 1.09
N ASN A 106 -11.83 -1.32 1.48
CA ASN A 106 -10.67 -1.43 0.61
C ASN A 106 -10.03 -2.82 0.59
N VAL A 107 -9.87 -3.46 1.76
CA VAL A 107 -9.19 -4.76 1.91
C VAL A 107 -10.12 -5.86 2.48
N GLY A 108 -11.41 -5.55 2.65
CA GLY A 108 -12.42 -6.52 3.07
C GLY A 108 -12.35 -6.93 4.55
N CYS A 109 -11.57 -6.23 5.37
CA CYS A 109 -11.46 -6.51 6.80
C CYS A 109 -10.98 -5.29 7.59
N PRO A 110 -11.35 -5.18 8.89
CA PRO A 110 -10.89 -4.09 9.73
C PRO A 110 -9.40 -4.23 10.00
N CYS A 111 -8.67 -3.12 9.89
CA CYS A 111 -7.22 -3.09 10.06
C CYS A 111 -6.82 -2.06 11.12
N LYS A 112 -5.67 -2.28 11.77
CA LYS A 112 -5.03 -1.32 12.67
C LYS A 112 -3.61 -1.07 12.18
N VAL A 113 -3.24 0.19 12.02
CA VAL A 113 -1.90 0.59 11.60
C VAL A 113 -1.13 1.10 12.81
N THR A 114 0.11 0.64 12.98
CA THR A 114 0.99 1.05 14.07
C THR A 114 2.36 1.44 13.53
N PRO A 115 2.93 2.58 13.95
CA PRO A 115 4.25 2.97 13.50
C PRO A 115 5.30 1.99 14.05
N TYR A 116 6.22 1.57 13.19
CA TYR A 116 7.37 0.75 13.54
C TYR A 116 8.61 1.64 13.62
N LYS A 117 9.24 1.62 14.80
CA LYS A 117 10.47 2.36 15.07
C LYS A 117 11.62 1.39 15.30
N LYS A 118 12.75 1.70 14.68
CA LYS A 118 14.04 1.01 14.89
C LYS A 118 14.99 1.99 15.55
N ASP A 119 15.52 1.62 16.72
CA ASP A 119 16.47 2.46 17.48
C ASP A 119 15.96 3.89 17.76
N GLY A 120 14.65 4.04 17.95
CA GLY A 120 13.99 5.33 18.20
C GLY A 120 13.64 6.11 16.93
N THR A 121 14.20 5.74 15.78
CA THR A 121 13.93 6.34 14.46
C THR A 121 12.74 5.65 13.81
N PHE A 122 11.90 6.42 13.13
CA PHE A 122 10.80 5.87 12.34
C PHE A 122 11.34 5.13 11.12
N TRP A 123 10.94 3.86 10.97
CA TRP A 123 11.51 2.96 9.96
C TRP A 123 10.46 2.28 9.08
N GLY A 124 9.20 2.31 9.50
CA GLY A 124 8.13 1.61 8.81
C GLY A 124 6.84 1.61 9.60
N PHE A 125 5.91 0.75 9.23
CA PHE A 125 4.67 0.54 9.97
C PHE A 125 4.22 -0.92 9.90
N THR A 126 3.41 -1.33 10.87
CA THR A 126 2.81 -2.66 10.92
C THR A 126 1.30 -2.52 10.80
N VAL A 127 0.72 -3.29 9.89
CA VAL A 127 -0.71 -3.41 9.63
C VAL A 127 -1.19 -4.71 10.25
N SER A 128 -1.99 -4.61 11.30
CA SER A 128 -2.67 -5.73 11.94
C SER A 128 -4.06 -5.90 11.33
N PHE A 129 -4.28 -7.04 10.69
CA PHE A 129 -5.57 -7.45 10.13
C PHE A 129 -6.41 -8.05 11.25
N LEU A 130 -7.55 -7.46 11.58
CA LEU A 130 -8.40 -7.94 12.67
C LEU A 130 -9.50 -8.86 12.15
N LYS A 131 -9.74 -9.95 12.88
CA LYS A 131 -10.86 -10.86 12.67
C LYS A 131 -11.47 -11.22 14.02
N ASP A 132 -12.79 -11.08 14.14
CA ASP A 132 -13.53 -11.40 15.37
C ASP A 132 -12.98 -10.70 16.63
N GLY A 133 -12.44 -9.49 16.47
CA GLY A 133 -11.85 -8.69 17.56
C GLY A 133 -10.40 -9.05 17.94
N ALA A 134 -9.78 -10.02 17.27
CA ALA A 134 -8.38 -10.40 17.48
C ALA A 134 -7.52 -10.14 16.23
N SER A 135 -6.22 -9.90 16.41
CA SER A 135 -5.27 -9.80 15.30
C SER A 135 -5.09 -11.16 14.64
N ALA A 136 -5.53 -11.28 13.39
CA ALA A 136 -5.42 -12.51 12.61
C ALA A 136 -4.05 -12.65 11.94
N THR A 137 -3.46 -11.54 11.50
CA THR A 137 -2.16 -11.50 10.81
C THR A 137 -1.57 -10.10 10.91
N ASP A 138 -0.25 -10.00 11.07
CA ASP A 138 0.49 -8.76 11.16
C ASP A 138 1.49 -8.64 10.00
N ILE A 139 1.28 -7.64 9.16
CA ILE A 139 2.15 -7.33 8.03
C ILE A 139 2.97 -6.10 8.34
N ARG A 140 4.30 -6.24 8.36
CA ARG A 140 5.24 -5.15 8.51
C ARG A 140 5.72 -4.67 7.16
N VAL A 141 5.71 -3.36 7.00
CA VAL A 141 6.25 -2.62 5.87
C VAL A 141 7.37 -1.74 6.41
N ALA A 142 8.61 -1.99 6.00
CA ALA A 142 9.77 -1.25 6.50
C ALA A 142 10.91 -1.30 5.48
N PHE A 143 11.87 -0.39 5.63
CA PHE A 143 13.15 -0.54 4.93
C PHE A 143 13.99 -1.65 5.57
N ASP A 144 14.88 -2.22 4.77
CA ASP A 144 15.91 -3.14 5.27
C ASP A 144 17.09 -2.39 5.91
N ASP A 145 18.07 -3.17 6.34
CA ASP A 145 19.28 -2.69 7.02
C ASP A 145 20.47 -2.51 6.06
N GLU A 146 20.23 -2.74 4.77
CA GLU A 146 21.27 -2.61 3.75
C GLU A 146 21.48 -1.13 3.37
N VAL A 147 22.73 -0.78 3.08
CA VAL A 147 23.14 0.57 2.71
C VAL A 147 23.37 0.65 1.20
N THR A 148 22.85 1.72 0.58
CA THR A 148 23.11 2.05 -0.83
C THR A 148 23.99 3.29 -0.92
N GLN A 149 24.94 3.28 -1.84
CA GLN A 149 25.75 4.46 -2.15
C GLN A 149 25.08 5.31 -3.23
N LYS A 150 24.91 6.59 -2.94
CA LYS A 150 24.45 7.61 -3.86
C LYS A 150 25.66 8.43 -4.31
N HIS A 151 25.94 8.42 -5.60
CA HIS A 151 26.96 9.28 -6.20
C HIS A 151 26.31 10.54 -6.76
N GLU A 152 27.00 11.67 -6.62
CA GLU A 152 26.53 12.99 -7.06
C GLU A 152 26.41 13.08 -8.59
N TRP A 153 27.38 12.54 -9.33
CA TRP A 153 27.35 12.57 -10.79
C TRP A 153 27.97 11.32 -11.42
N ILE A 154 27.75 11.17 -12.72
CA ILE A 154 28.37 10.12 -13.54
C ILE A 154 29.31 10.80 -14.53
N GLY A 155 30.61 10.59 -14.36
CA GLY A 155 31.67 11.11 -15.21
C GLY A 155 31.98 10.19 -16.40
N ARG A 156 32.92 10.62 -17.25
CA ARG A 156 33.40 9.82 -18.39
C ARG A 156 34.76 9.22 -18.05
N GLY A 157 34.81 7.90 -17.93
CA GLY A 157 36.04 7.16 -17.71
C GLY A 157 37.02 7.28 -18.87
N ALA A 158 38.30 6.97 -18.60
CA ALA A 158 39.37 7.00 -19.60
C ALA A 158 39.14 6.01 -20.76
N ASP A 159 38.36 4.97 -20.52
CA ASP A 159 37.86 3.97 -21.46
C ASP A 159 36.62 4.41 -22.24
N GLY A 160 36.09 5.60 -21.93
CA GLY A 160 34.87 6.14 -22.53
C GLY A 160 33.57 5.61 -21.90
N PHE A 161 33.65 4.76 -20.88
CA PHE A 161 32.48 4.24 -20.17
C PHE A 161 32.08 5.15 -19.00
N PRO A 162 30.79 5.17 -18.60
CA PRO A 162 30.35 5.98 -17.46
C PRO A 162 31.03 5.51 -16.18
N THR A 163 31.68 6.43 -15.46
CA THR A 163 32.33 6.15 -14.16
C THR A 163 31.64 6.95 -13.07
N LEU A 164 31.36 6.32 -11.93
CA LEU A 164 30.77 6.98 -10.76
C LEU A 164 31.83 7.89 -10.13
N GLU A 165 31.61 9.20 -10.16
CA GLU A 165 32.53 10.20 -9.61
C GLU A 165 31.79 11.13 -8.63
N GLY A 166 32.53 11.94 -7.88
CA GLY A 166 31.96 12.88 -6.92
C GLY A 166 31.78 12.30 -5.51
N ASN A 167 31.09 13.05 -4.64
CA ASN A 167 30.86 12.62 -3.27
C ASN A 167 29.92 11.41 -3.24
N ALA A 168 30.30 10.38 -2.49
CA ALA A 168 29.48 9.21 -2.22
C ALA A 168 28.78 9.40 -0.87
N GLU A 169 27.45 9.43 -0.89
CA GLU A 169 26.60 9.48 0.31
C GLU A 169 26.05 8.08 0.59
N ASN A 170 26.19 7.62 1.83
CA ASN A 170 25.60 6.36 2.28
C ASN A 170 24.14 6.61 2.69
N VAL A 171 23.22 5.90 2.04
CA VAL A 171 21.79 5.96 2.33
C VAL A 171 21.34 4.60 2.86
N ASP A 172 20.91 4.58 4.12
CA ASP A 172 20.33 3.37 4.73
C ASP A 172 18.97 3.02 4.12
N GLY A 173 18.62 1.74 4.11
CA GLY A 173 17.37 1.26 3.54
C GLY A 173 17.43 1.17 2.02
N LYS A 174 18.27 0.26 1.53
CA LYS A 174 18.37 -0.06 0.09
C LYS A 174 17.05 -0.64 -0.43
N ASN A 175 16.49 -1.57 0.32
CA ASN A 175 15.31 -2.31 -0.10
C ASN A 175 14.12 -1.98 0.80
N PHE A 176 12.96 -1.94 0.17
CA PHE A 176 11.67 -1.88 0.80
C PHE A 176 11.12 -3.29 0.95
N GLU A 177 10.86 -3.70 2.18
CA GLU A 177 10.46 -5.05 2.52
C GLU A 177 9.04 -5.08 3.10
N VAL A 178 8.26 -6.03 2.61
CA VAL A 178 6.97 -6.41 3.18
C VAL A 178 7.14 -7.79 3.78
N ARG A 179 6.97 -7.90 5.10
CA ARG A 179 7.15 -9.14 5.87
C ARG A 179 5.90 -9.46 6.67
N LYS A 180 5.55 -10.73 6.75
CA LYS A 180 4.57 -11.25 7.71
C LYS A 180 5.30 -11.54 9.02
N VAL A 181 4.97 -10.83 10.09
CA VAL A 181 5.69 -10.91 11.37
C VAL A 181 5.19 -12.07 12.22
N ASP A 182 3.92 -12.41 12.11
CA ASP A 182 3.29 -13.47 12.87
C ASP A 182 3.56 -14.86 12.25
N ASP A 183 3.58 -15.89 13.11
CA ASP A 183 3.74 -17.29 12.68
C ASP A 183 2.39 -17.97 12.39
N VAL A 184 1.27 -17.32 12.70
CA VAL A 184 -0.07 -17.90 12.54
C VAL A 184 -0.38 -18.11 11.05
N PRO A 185 -0.84 -19.29 10.63
CA PRO A 185 -1.19 -19.49 9.24
C PRO A 185 -2.38 -18.61 8.85
N ALA A 186 -2.18 -17.70 7.89
CA ALA A 186 -3.24 -16.85 7.38
C ALA A 186 -4.31 -17.71 6.69
N THR A 187 -5.58 -17.51 7.05
CA THR A 187 -6.74 -18.09 6.36
C THR A 187 -6.88 -17.53 4.95
N ASP A 188 -7.60 -18.21 4.06
CA ASP A 188 -7.72 -17.79 2.65
C ASP A 188 -8.38 -16.42 2.48
N ALA A 189 -9.35 -16.06 3.34
CA ALA A 189 -9.94 -14.72 3.35
C ALA A 189 -8.89 -13.64 3.66
N VAL A 190 -8.10 -13.83 4.73
CA VAL A 190 -7.03 -12.89 5.12
C VAL A 190 -5.94 -12.81 4.06
N ARG A 191 -5.62 -13.92 3.38
CA ARG A 191 -4.67 -13.90 2.27
C ARG A 191 -5.16 -13.05 1.09
N SER A 192 -6.46 -13.02 0.83
CA SER A 192 -7.03 -12.11 -0.17
C SER A 192 -6.81 -10.66 0.25
N SER A 193 -7.20 -10.33 1.49
CA SER A 193 -7.03 -8.98 2.05
C SER A 193 -5.58 -8.49 2.03
N VAL A 194 -4.62 -9.37 2.35
CA VAL A 194 -3.18 -9.05 2.29
C VAL A 194 -2.72 -8.78 0.86
N ARG A 195 -3.25 -9.49 -0.14
CA ARG A 195 -2.95 -9.22 -1.56
C ARG A 195 -3.52 -7.88 -2.00
N ASP A 196 -4.76 -7.60 -1.64
CA ASP A 196 -5.45 -6.35 -1.98
C ASP A 196 -4.69 -5.17 -1.35
N PHE A 197 -4.27 -5.31 -0.09
CA PHE A 197 -3.37 -4.36 0.58
C PHE A 197 -2.07 -4.13 -0.20
N CYS A 198 -1.39 -5.21 -0.63
CA CYS A 198 -0.15 -5.09 -1.39
C CYS A 198 -0.35 -4.39 -2.74
N GLN A 199 -1.47 -4.64 -3.43
CA GLN A 199 -1.81 -3.95 -4.68
C GLN A 199 -2.00 -2.45 -4.47
N MET A 200 -2.74 -2.07 -3.42
CA MET A 200 -2.95 -0.67 -3.06
C MET A 200 -1.65 0.02 -2.62
N LEU A 201 -0.79 -0.69 -1.88
CA LEU A 201 0.52 -0.17 -1.47
C LEU A 201 1.41 0.14 -2.67
N VAL A 202 1.45 -0.76 -3.67
CA VAL A 202 2.18 -0.51 -4.92
C VAL A 202 1.62 0.70 -5.66
N ALA A 203 0.30 0.86 -5.71
CA ALA A 203 -0.32 2.03 -6.32
C ALA A 203 0.07 3.33 -5.61
N ALA A 204 0.10 3.34 -4.27
CA ALA A 204 0.53 4.50 -3.48
C ALA A 204 2.01 4.86 -3.72
N ILE A 205 2.88 3.86 -3.78
CA ILE A 205 4.31 4.06 -4.10
C ILE A 205 4.48 4.64 -5.50
N ASN A 206 3.73 4.12 -6.49
CA ASN A 206 3.78 4.64 -7.86
C ASN A 206 3.32 6.11 -7.95
N LYS A 207 2.26 6.47 -7.21
CA LYS A 207 1.82 7.88 -7.09
C LYS A 207 2.91 8.75 -6.48
N TYR A 208 3.58 8.26 -5.43
CA TYR A 208 4.69 8.96 -4.83
C TYR A 208 5.85 9.17 -5.82
N TYR A 209 6.19 8.17 -6.63
CA TYR A 209 7.23 8.33 -7.65
C TYR A 209 6.84 9.31 -8.76
N ALA A 210 5.56 9.36 -9.13
CA ALA A 210 5.07 10.28 -10.16
C ALA A 210 5.00 11.73 -9.65
N PHE A 211 4.58 11.94 -8.40
CA PHE A 211 4.17 13.28 -7.94
C PHE A 211 4.82 13.73 -6.61
N GLY A 212 5.67 12.92 -6.00
CA GLY A 212 6.23 13.18 -4.66
C GLY A 212 5.22 13.09 -3.53
N SER A 213 4.02 12.53 -3.77
CA SER A 213 2.97 12.38 -2.76
C SER A 213 2.07 11.17 -3.07
N CYS A 214 1.62 10.48 -2.02
CA CYS A 214 0.70 9.34 -2.14
C CYS A 214 -0.77 9.76 -2.34
N PHE A 215 -1.08 11.05 -2.14
CA PHE A 215 -2.46 11.58 -2.07
C PHE A 215 -2.90 12.32 -3.34
N VAL A 216 -2.18 12.16 -4.44
CA VAL A 216 -2.61 12.78 -5.70
C VAL A 216 -3.79 11.99 -6.25
N ASP A 217 -4.92 12.68 -6.39
CA ASP A 217 -6.07 12.22 -7.15
C ASP A 217 -5.79 12.42 -8.63
N ASP A 218 -6.01 11.36 -9.42
CA ASP A 218 -5.92 11.36 -10.89
C ASP A 218 -7.12 12.15 -11.46
N ALA A 219 -7.17 13.45 -11.16
CA ALA A 219 -8.16 14.38 -11.65
C ALA A 219 -7.54 15.16 -12.83
N THR A 220 -7.33 14.47 -13.94
CA THR A 220 -7.04 15.07 -15.26
C THR A 220 -7.85 14.37 -16.34
#